data_AF-A0A1S8B7V9-F1
#
_entry.id   AF-A0A1S8B7V9-F1
#
_cell.length_a   1.000
_cell.length_b   1.000
_cell.length_c   1.000
_cell.angle_alpha   90.00
_cell.angle_beta   90.00
_cell.angle_gamma   90.00
#
_symmetry.space_group_name_H-M   'P 1'
#
loop_
_entity.id
_entity.type
_entity.pdbx_description
1 polymer ?
#
loop_
_entity_poly.entity_id
_entity_poly.type
_entity_poly.pdbx_seq_one_letter_code
_entity_poly.pdbx_strand_id
1 'polypeptide(L)'
;MLYDNSRYLFFCVIVLMISGYTTLGLRIYSRVTKQNWGWDDTVASISALPFAWLCAQTIKAANNGLGAHEWNVTPEMSMAAYKAFVFFQVSYCCSIILIKASIALMLTRIICGQMYILWILRITIAVFTSVTLSVAIFCLLQCRPLAKTWNPAIEGYCHPSNVLASLSMTVTVTSIISDVIICFCPIPLLWHLQMNRNLKVVAGCLLSLGFFASICAIIRLAYTLALNSTDDYLCKLRNSPTLTCH
;
A
#
# COMPACT_ATOMS: atom_id res chain seq x y z
N MET A 1 -17.93 -19.34 3.77
CA MET A 1 -18.36 -18.01 3.27
C MET A 1 -17.23 -17.09 2.79
N LEU A 2 -15.93 -17.39 3.01
CA LEU A 2 -14.85 -16.53 2.45
C LEU A 2 -14.43 -16.87 1.00
N TYR A 3 -14.73 -18.07 0.49
CA TYR A 3 -14.37 -18.46 -0.89
C TYR A 3 -15.13 -17.64 -1.96
N ASP A 4 -16.36 -17.21 -1.67
CA ASP A 4 -17.14 -16.33 -2.58
C ASP A 4 -16.52 -14.94 -2.74
N ASN A 5 -15.68 -14.50 -1.79
CA ASN A 5 -15.03 -13.18 -1.84
C ASN A 5 -13.81 -13.11 -2.75
N SER A 6 -13.25 -14.26 -3.17
CA SER A 6 -12.12 -14.31 -4.11
C SER A 6 -12.48 -13.69 -5.46
N ARG A 7 -13.72 -13.89 -5.92
CA ARG A 7 -14.24 -13.30 -7.17
C ARG A 7 -14.31 -11.78 -7.07
N TYR A 8 -14.85 -11.25 -5.97
CA TYR A 8 -14.90 -9.80 -5.74
C TYR A 8 -13.49 -9.20 -5.68
N LEU A 9 -12.54 -9.87 -5.02
CA LEU A 9 -11.13 -9.43 -5.00
C LEU A 9 -10.55 -9.36 -6.43
N PHE A 10 -10.78 -10.37 -7.24
CA PHE A 10 -10.32 -10.41 -8.63
C PHE A 10 -10.90 -9.26 -9.47
N PHE A 11 -12.22 -9.04 -9.38
CA PHE A 11 -12.89 -7.92 -10.04
C PHE A 11 -12.34 -6.56 -9.58
N CYS A 12 -12.18 -6.36 -8.27
CA CYS A 12 -11.63 -5.14 -7.70
C CYS A 12 -10.21 -4.86 -8.22
N VAL A 13 -9.34 -5.87 -8.25
CA VAL A 13 -7.96 -5.73 -8.73
C VAL A 13 -7.92 -5.32 -10.20
N ILE A 14 -8.76 -5.92 -11.06
CA ILE A 14 -8.82 -5.57 -12.48
C ILE A 14 -9.30 -4.14 -12.67
N VAL A 15 -10.36 -3.73 -11.96
CA VAL A 15 -10.89 -2.36 -12.05
C VAL A 15 -9.86 -1.32 -11.60
N LEU A 16 -9.16 -1.60 -10.49
CA LEU A 16 -8.08 -0.73 -9.98
C LEU A 16 -6.87 -0.70 -10.91
N MET A 17 -6.54 -1.83 -11.55
CA MET A 17 -5.46 -1.90 -12.52
C MET A 17 -5.79 -1.04 -13.75
N ILE A 18 -6.96 -1.25 -14.37
CA ILE A 18 -7.38 -0.50 -15.56
C ILE A 18 -7.42 1.00 -15.26
N SER A 19 -8.11 1.41 -14.19
CA SER A 19 -8.18 2.82 -13.80
C SER A 19 -6.80 3.45 -13.53
N GLY A 20 -5.89 2.72 -12.88
CA GLY A 20 -4.51 3.15 -12.63
C GLY A 20 -3.72 3.40 -13.91
N TYR A 21 -3.73 2.44 -14.85
CA TYR A 21 -3.03 2.57 -16.13
C TYR A 21 -3.65 3.64 -17.04
N THR A 22 -4.98 3.77 -17.05
CA THR A 22 -5.65 4.85 -17.80
C THR A 22 -5.25 6.22 -17.26
N THR A 23 -5.19 6.39 -15.93
CA THR A 23 -4.77 7.65 -15.31
C THR A 23 -3.32 7.98 -15.62
N LEU A 24 -2.43 6.98 -15.60
CA LEU A 24 -1.03 7.15 -15.98
C LEU A 24 -0.88 7.52 -17.46
N GLY A 25 -1.61 6.82 -18.35
CA GLY A 25 -1.61 7.10 -19.78
C GLY A 25 -2.08 8.52 -20.09
N LEU A 26 -3.17 8.96 -19.45
CA LEU A 26 -3.67 10.33 -19.58
C LEU A 26 -2.66 11.37 -19.05
N ARG A 27 -1.99 11.06 -17.94
CA ARG A 27 -0.92 11.92 -17.39
C ARG A 27 0.23 12.07 -18.38
N ILE A 28 0.74 10.97 -18.93
CA ILE A 28 1.82 10.96 -19.93
C ILE A 28 1.38 11.75 -21.17
N TYR A 29 0.19 11.47 -21.70
CA TYR A 29 -0.35 12.17 -22.88
C TYR A 29 -0.43 13.70 -22.68
N SER A 30 -0.97 14.14 -21.54
CA SER A 30 -1.10 15.56 -21.20
C SER A 30 0.27 16.25 -21.09
N ARG A 31 1.28 15.56 -20.57
CA ARG A 31 2.63 16.11 -20.35
C ARG A 31 3.46 16.15 -21.63
N VAL A 32 3.36 15.12 -22.47
CA VAL A 32 4.00 15.09 -23.80
C VAL A 32 3.41 16.18 -24.69
N THR A 33 2.08 16.32 -24.72
CA THR A 33 1.40 17.35 -25.52
C THR A 33 1.80 18.77 -25.09
N LYS A 34 2.00 19.01 -23.80
CA LYS A 34 2.44 20.31 -23.26
C LYS A 34 3.96 20.49 -23.22
N GLN A 35 4.74 19.52 -23.72
CA GLN A 35 6.21 19.47 -23.66
C GLN A 35 6.79 19.78 -22.26
N ASN A 36 6.07 19.42 -21.20
CA ASN A 36 6.41 19.79 -19.82
C ASN A 36 6.79 18.55 -19.00
N TRP A 37 7.64 17.69 -19.56
CA TRP A 37 8.12 16.48 -18.89
C TRP A 37 8.92 16.83 -17.65
N GLY A 38 8.62 16.18 -16.52
CA GLY A 38 9.34 16.37 -15.26
C GLY A 38 9.84 15.06 -14.67
N TRP A 39 10.72 15.18 -13.67
CA TRP A 39 11.13 14.03 -12.85
C TRP A 39 9.94 13.33 -12.18
N ASP A 40 8.87 14.06 -11.88
CA ASP A 40 7.63 13.49 -11.33
C ASP A 40 6.96 12.49 -12.28
N ASP A 41 7.03 12.72 -13.59
CA ASP A 41 6.42 11.85 -14.60
C ASP A 41 7.29 10.61 -14.88
N THR A 42 8.62 10.74 -14.84
CA THR A 42 9.55 9.60 -14.92
C THR A 42 9.34 8.65 -13.73
N VAL A 43 9.26 9.19 -12.50
CA VAL A 43 9.03 8.38 -11.30
C VAL A 43 7.64 7.71 -11.33
N ALA A 44 6.61 8.40 -11.82
CA ALA A 44 5.28 7.81 -12.03
C ALA A 44 5.30 6.67 -13.07
N SER A 45 6.10 6.80 -14.13
CA SER A 45 6.19 5.77 -15.17
C SER A 45 6.94 4.54 -14.64
N ILE A 46 7.98 4.74 -13.84
CA ILE A 46 8.72 3.64 -13.19
C ILE A 46 7.83 2.90 -12.18
N SER A 47 6.94 3.59 -11.47
CA SER A 47 6.03 2.96 -10.50
C SER A 47 5.02 1.99 -11.13
N ALA A 48 4.79 2.09 -12.45
CA ALA A 48 3.90 1.20 -13.18
C ALA A 48 4.39 -0.26 -13.17
N LEU A 49 5.70 -0.50 -13.11
CA LEU A 49 6.29 -1.84 -13.09
C LEU A 49 5.98 -2.62 -11.80
N PRO A 50 6.32 -2.11 -10.59
CA PRO A 50 5.98 -2.80 -9.35
C PRO A 50 4.47 -2.88 -9.13
N PHE A 51 3.68 -1.95 -9.68
CA PHE A 51 2.22 -2.01 -9.62
C PHE A 51 1.64 -3.14 -10.50
N ALA A 52 2.16 -3.35 -11.72
CA ALA A 52 1.78 -4.50 -12.54
C ALA A 52 2.08 -5.81 -11.81
N TRP A 53 3.27 -5.89 -11.21
CA TRP A 53 3.70 -7.06 -10.47
C TRP A 53 2.81 -7.31 -9.25
N LEU A 54 2.46 -6.25 -8.52
CA LEU A 54 1.51 -6.31 -7.40
C LEU A 54 0.20 -6.96 -7.82
N CYS A 55 -0.44 -6.46 -8.89
CA CYS A 55 -1.69 -7.01 -9.42
C CYS A 55 -1.55 -8.49 -9.81
N ALA A 56 -0.45 -8.85 -10.48
CA ALA A 56 -0.19 -10.24 -10.87
C ALA A 56 -0.06 -11.17 -9.66
N GLN A 57 0.61 -10.74 -8.59
CA GLN A 57 0.72 -11.52 -7.35
C GLN A 57 -0.60 -11.63 -6.61
N THR A 58 -1.42 -10.57 -6.59
CA THR A 58 -2.76 -10.61 -5.98
C THR A 58 -3.66 -11.61 -6.70
N ILE A 59 -3.63 -11.64 -8.03
CA ILE A 59 -4.39 -12.63 -8.82
C ILE A 59 -3.91 -14.05 -8.53
N LYS A 60 -2.60 -14.27 -8.48
CA LYS A 60 -2.02 -15.58 -8.11
C LYS A 60 -2.43 -16.01 -6.70
N ALA A 61 -2.38 -15.09 -5.74
CA ALA A 61 -2.78 -15.36 -4.37
C ALA A 61 -4.28 -15.69 -4.26
N ALA A 62 -5.14 -14.96 -4.98
CA ALA A 62 -6.57 -15.21 -5.03
C ALA A 62 -6.90 -16.59 -5.63
N ASN A 63 -6.22 -16.96 -6.74
CA ASN A 63 -6.41 -18.27 -7.38
C ASN A 63 -5.96 -19.44 -6.50
N ASN A 64 -4.94 -19.23 -5.66
CA ASN A 64 -4.43 -20.24 -4.73
C ASN A 64 -5.20 -20.28 -3.39
N GLY A 65 -6.35 -19.61 -3.31
CA GLY A 65 -7.25 -19.72 -2.16
C GLY A 65 -6.84 -18.88 -0.95
N LEU A 66 -6.04 -17.82 -1.11
CA LEU A 66 -5.74 -16.88 -0.01
C LEU A 66 -7.06 -16.32 0.55
N GLY A 67 -7.38 -16.67 1.80
CA GLY A 67 -8.61 -16.27 2.48
C GLY A 67 -9.74 -17.32 2.50
N ALA A 68 -9.62 -18.47 1.83
CA ALA A 68 -10.59 -19.56 1.95
C ALA A 68 -10.51 -20.27 3.32
N HIS A 69 -11.62 -20.80 3.85
CA HIS A 69 -11.56 -21.66 5.03
C HIS A 69 -10.80 -22.95 4.70
N GLU A 70 -9.98 -23.44 5.64
CA GLU A 70 -8.96 -24.50 5.49
C GLU A 70 -9.41 -25.83 4.84
N TRP A 71 -10.71 -26.08 4.71
CA TRP A 71 -11.25 -27.39 4.29
C TRP A 71 -11.02 -27.77 2.82
N ASN A 72 -10.61 -26.85 1.94
CA ASN A 72 -10.44 -27.14 0.50
C ASN A 72 -9.10 -26.65 -0.08
N VAL A 73 -8.09 -26.39 0.77
CA VAL A 73 -6.78 -25.87 0.35
C VAL A 73 -5.73 -26.95 0.52
N THR A 74 -5.09 -27.37 -0.58
CA THR A 74 -3.96 -28.30 -0.49
C THR A 74 -2.73 -27.59 0.09
N PRO A 75 -1.82 -28.32 0.77
CA PRO A 75 -0.59 -27.73 1.32
C PRO A 75 0.29 -27.06 0.25
N GLU A 76 0.21 -27.53 -1.00
CA GLU A 76 0.91 -26.90 -2.12
C GLU A 76 0.29 -25.55 -2.51
N MET A 77 -1.05 -25.46 -2.52
CA MET A 77 -1.77 -24.20 -2.77
C MET A 77 -1.50 -23.16 -1.68
N SER A 78 -1.49 -23.58 -0.41
CA SER A 78 -1.19 -22.67 0.70
C SER A 78 0.25 -22.14 0.63
N MET A 79 1.24 -23.00 0.36
CA MET A 79 2.63 -22.58 0.12
C MET A 79 2.73 -21.56 -1.01
N ALA A 80 2.07 -21.82 -2.15
CA ALA A 80 2.06 -20.91 -3.28
C ALA A 80 1.38 -19.57 -2.94
N ALA A 81 0.31 -19.60 -2.15
CA ALA A 81 -0.40 -18.41 -1.69
C ALA A 81 0.47 -17.54 -0.74
N TYR A 82 1.11 -18.13 0.26
CA TYR A 82 2.03 -17.41 1.15
C TYR A 82 3.22 -16.83 0.42
N LYS A 83 3.80 -17.59 -0.53
CA LYS A 83 4.87 -17.08 -1.39
C LYS A 83 4.41 -15.86 -2.18
N ALA A 84 3.25 -15.93 -2.85
CA ALA A 84 2.68 -14.81 -3.58
C ALA A 84 2.40 -13.60 -2.67
N PHE A 85 1.94 -13.84 -1.43
CA PHE A 85 1.67 -12.78 -0.45
C PHE A 85 2.94 -12.01 -0.03
N VAL A 86 4.07 -12.70 0.19
CA VAL A 86 5.34 -12.04 0.52
C VAL A 86 5.80 -11.14 -0.65
N PHE A 87 5.74 -11.64 -1.88
CA PHE A 87 6.11 -10.84 -3.05
C PHE A 87 5.14 -9.66 -3.28
N PHE A 88 3.84 -9.88 -3.04
CA PHE A 88 2.84 -8.82 -3.04
C PHE A 88 3.20 -7.71 -2.05
N GLN A 89 3.57 -8.04 -0.81
CA GLN A 89 3.90 -7.06 0.22
C GLN A 89 5.10 -6.19 -0.19
N VAL A 90 6.15 -6.81 -0.74
CA VAL A 90 7.36 -6.09 -1.18
C VAL A 90 7.03 -5.15 -2.34
N SER A 91 6.32 -5.64 -3.35
CA SER A 91 5.93 -4.83 -4.50
C SER A 91 4.93 -3.73 -4.13
N TYR A 92 4.09 -3.94 -3.12
CA TYR A 92 3.21 -2.92 -2.56
C TYR A 92 4.03 -1.77 -1.98
N CYS A 93 5.01 -2.08 -1.14
CA CYS A 93 5.91 -1.09 -0.55
C CYS A 93 6.66 -0.30 -1.63
N CYS A 94 7.22 -0.95 -2.64
CA CYS A 94 7.90 -0.26 -3.74
C CYS A 94 6.94 0.66 -4.52
N SER A 95 5.73 0.18 -4.82
CA SER A 95 4.74 0.94 -5.59
C SER A 95 4.30 2.19 -4.85
N ILE A 96 3.95 2.07 -3.56
CA ILE A 96 3.43 3.20 -2.78
C ILE A 96 4.50 4.28 -2.54
N ILE A 97 5.76 3.89 -2.35
CA ILE A 97 6.90 4.81 -2.24
C ILE A 97 7.03 5.65 -3.51
N LEU A 98 7.08 5.00 -4.68
CA LEU A 98 7.26 5.70 -5.95
C LEU A 98 6.06 6.58 -6.31
N ILE A 99 4.83 6.11 -6.06
CA ILE A 99 3.60 6.89 -6.32
C ILE A 99 3.58 8.16 -5.46
N LYS A 100 3.81 8.04 -4.14
CA LYS A 100 3.85 9.20 -3.24
C LYS A 100 5.00 10.13 -3.58
N ALA A 101 6.17 9.60 -3.94
CA ALA A 101 7.30 10.41 -4.41
C ALA A 101 6.95 11.21 -5.67
N SER A 102 6.28 10.61 -6.66
CA SER A 102 5.82 11.32 -7.87
C SER A 102 4.85 12.46 -7.55
N ILE A 103 3.84 12.22 -6.71
CA ILE A 103 2.85 13.24 -6.31
C ILE A 103 3.55 14.40 -5.61
N ALA A 104 4.48 14.09 -4.72
CA ALA A 104 5.15 15.12 -3.94
C ALA A 104 6.22 15.89 -4.73
N LEU A 105 6.87 15.26 -5.72
CA LEU A 105 7.67 15.98 -6.72
C LEU A 105 6.82 16.92 -7.57
N MET A 106 5.61 16.49 -7.97
CA MET A 106 4.66 17.33 -8.69
C MET A 106 4.24 18.55 -7.84
N LEU A 107 3.93 18.34 -6.55
CA LEU A 107 3.61 19.43 -5.63
C LEU A 107 4.79 20.40 -5.43
N THR A 108 6.02 19.89 -5.34
CA THR A 108 7.23 20.71 -5.25
C THR A 108 7.39 21.62 -6.46
N ARG A 109 6.98 21.17 -7.65
CA ARG A 109 7.02 21.99 -8.88
C ARG A 109 5.91 23.05 -8.92
N ILE A 110 4.78 22.79 -8.26
CA ILE A 110 3.62 23.70 -8.20
C ILE A 110 3.83 24.81 -7.16
N ILE A 111 4.44 24.48 -6.03
CA ILE A 111 4.67 25.41 -4.93
C ILE A 111 5.90 26.27 -5.25
N CYS A 112 5.67 27.54 -5.57
CA CYS A 112 6.74 28.52 -5.82
C CYS A 112 6.85 29.49 -4.64
N GLY A 113 8.05 29.61 -4.06
CA GLY A 113 8.38 30.67 -3.09
C GLY A 113 8.15 30.35 -1.61
N GLN A 114 7.42 29.29 -1.22
CA GLN A 114 7.33 28.87 0.18
C GLN A 114 8.29 27.73 0.55
N MET A 115 9.52 28.09 0.91
CA MET A 115 10.55 27.11 1.30
C MET A 115 10.14 26.23 2.48
N TYR A 116 9.41 26.78 3.47
CA TYR A 116 8.90 26.02 4.62
C TYR A 116 8.01 24.84 4.20
N ILE A 117 7.09 25.07 3.26
CA ILE A 117 6.17 24.04 2.77
C ILE A 117 6.94 22.96 1.99
N LEU A 118 7.92 23.37 1.17
CA LEU A 118 8.79 22.45 0.45
C LEU A 118 9.61 21.56 1.41
N TRP A 119 10.11 22.12 2.51
CA TRP A 119 10.81 21.34 3.53
C TRP A 119 9.91 20.31 4.20
N ILE A 120 8.69 20.70 4.60
CA ILE A 120 7.70 19.75 5.16
C ILE A 120 7.48 18.60 4.19
N LEU A 121 7.19 18.91 2.92
CA LEU A 121 6.89 17.90 1.91
C LEU A 121 8.06 16.92 1.72
N ARG A 122 9.29 17.43 1.61
CA ARG A 122 10.50 16.59 1.48
C ARG A 122 10.72 15.71 2.71
N ILE A 123 10.57 16.26 3.92
CA ILE A 123 10.72 15.51 5.18
C ILE A 123 9.64 14.42 5.27
N THR A 124 8.38 14.73 4.94
CA THR A 124 7.29 13.76 4.97
C THR A 124 7.54 12.58 4.03
N ILE A 125 7.97 12.84 2.79
CA ILE A 125 8.30 11.74 1.84
C ILE A 125 9.50 10.95 2.34
N ALA A 126 10.54 11.62 2.86
CA ALA A 126 11.75 10.96 3.33
C ALA A 126 11.45 10.02 4.51
N VAL A 127 10.67 10.48 5.49
CA VAL A 127 10.21 9.68 6.64
C VAL A 127 9.30 8.54 6.18
N PHE A 128 8.33 8.81 5.29
CA PHE A 128 7.45 7.76 4.77
C PHE A 128 8.24 6.66 4.04
N THR A 129 9.20 7.07 3.20
CA THR A 129 10.03 6.17 2.42
C THR A 129 10.93 5.34 3.33
N SER A 130 11.59 5.95 4.32
CA SER A 130 12.48 5.24 5.24
C SER A 130 11.73 4.21 6.09
N VAL A 131 10.58 4.58 6.65
CA VAL A 131 9.74 3.67 7.45
C VAL A 131 9.25 2.50 6.58
N THR A 132 8.68 2.80 5.40
CA THR A 132 8.10 1.76 4.53
C THR A 132 9.17 0.82 3.99
N LEU A 133 10.34 1.34 3.62
CA LEU A 133 11.46 0.53 3.16
C LEU A 133 12.01 -0.36 4.28
N SER A 134 12.12 0.15 5.50
CA SER A 134 12.58 -0.63 6.65
C SER A 134 11.65 -1.81 6.93
N VAL A 135 10.33 -1.59 6.84
CA VAL A 135 9.33 -2.65 7.00
C VAL A 135 9.39 -3.66 5.84
N ALA A 136 9.59 -3.21 4.60
CA ALA A 136 9.75 -4.11 3.46
C ALA A 136 10.97 -5.03 3.61
N ILE A 137 12.10 -4.49 4.07
CA ILE A 137 13.30 -5.28 4.39
C ILE A 137 13.01 -6.25 5.52
N PHE A 138 12.32 -5.82 6.59
CA PHE A 138 11.96 -6.70 7.69
C PHE A 138 11.05 -7.86 7.22
N CYS A 139 10.08 -7.60 6.33
CA CYS A 139 9.23 -8.65 5.76
C CYS A 139 10.04 -9.72 5.00
N LEU A 140 11.11 -9.33 4.32
CA LEU A 140 12.03 -10.27 3.66
C LEU A 140 12.93 -11.04 4.65
N LEU A 141 13.10 -10.53 5.86
CA LEU A 141 13.95 -11.10 6.90
C LEU A 141 13.15 -11.71 8.06
N GLN A 142 11.82 -11.75 7.96
CA GLN A 142 10.93 -12.22 9.03
C GLN A 142 11.18 -13.67 9.45
N CYS A 143 11.69 -14.48 8.53
CA CYS A 143 12.12 -15.86 8.77
C CYS A 143 13.55 -16.07 8.27
N ARG A 144 14.31 -16.89 9.00
CA ARG A 144 15.63 -17.36 8.60
C ARG A 144 15.62 -18.88 8.51
N PRO A 145 15.70 -19.47 7.29
CA PRO A 145 15.75 -18.84 5.96
C PRO A 145 14.39 -18.28 5.50
N LEU A 146 14.38 -17.31 4.57
CA LEU A 146 13.15 -16.71 4.02
C LEU A 146 12.17 -17.77 3.48
N ALA A 147 12.70 -18.87 2.92
CA ALA A 147 11.92 -19.98 2.40
C ALA A 147 11.01 -20.66 3.44
N LYS A 148 11.37 -20.56 4.73
CA LYS A 148 10.54 -21.06 5.84
C LYS A 148 9.19 -20.34 5.95
N THR A 149 9.09 -19.11 5.43
CA THR A 149 7.83 -18.35 5.42
C THR A 149 6.71 -19.08 4.70
N TRP A 150 7.02 -19.76 3.58
CA TRP A 150 6.01 -20.47 2.78
C TRP A 150 6.14 -21.99 2.89
N ASN A 151 7.30 -22.52 3.26
CA ASN A 151 7.50 -23.95 3.50
C ASN A 151 7.85 -24.21 4.98
N PRO A 152 6.87 -24.61 5.80
CA PRO A 152 7.09 -24.84 7.23
C PRO A 152 7.98 -26.06 7.53
N ALA A 153 8.19 -26.94 6.54
CA ALA A 153 9.04 -28.12 6.70
C ALA A 153 10.54 -27.78 6.77
N ILE A 154 10.92 -26.54 6.42
CA ILE A 154 12.30 -26.08 6.46
C ILE A 154 12.68 -25.69 7.90
N GLU A 155 13.82 -26.19 8.38
CA GLU A 155 14.38 -25.81 9.68
C GLU A 155 14.78 -24.33 9.72
N GLY A 156 14.65 -23.71 10.88
CA GLY A 156 14.88 -22.28 11.05
C GLY A 156 13.95 -21.65 12.07
N TYR A 157 14.03 -20.33 12.22
CA TYR A 157 13.16 -19.57 13.11
C TYR A 157 12.44 -18.46 12.35
N CYS A 158 11.25 -18.12 12.82
CA CYS A 158 10.44 -17.01 12.33
C CYS A 158 10.08 -16.10 13.50
N HIS A 159 10.01 -14.80 13.25
CA HIS A 159 9.46 -13.87 14.22
C HIS A 159 7.96 -14.14 14.44
N PRO A 160 7.45 -13.87 15.65
CA PRO A 160 6.04 -14.11 15.96
C PRO A 160 5.12 -13.20 15.13
N SER A 161 3.90 -13.67 14.85
CA SER A 161 2.92 -13.02 13.97
C SER A 161 2.52 -11.62 14.43
N ASN A 162 2.55 -11.36 15.74
CA ASN A 162 2.32 -10.05 16.35
C ASN A 162 3.32 -8.97 15.85
N VAL A 163 4.54 -9.34 15.51
CA VAL A 163 5.54 -8.41 14.95
C VAL A 163 5.14 -8.03 13.53
N LEU A 164 4.69 -8.97 12.70
CA LEU A 164 4.24 -8.67 11.34
C LEU A 164 2.98 -7.78 11.34
N ALA A 165 2.05 -8.06 12.25
CA ALA A 165 0.88 -7.25 12.49
C ALA A 165 1.24 -5.80 12.87
N SER A 166 2.13 -5.63 13.85
CA SER A 166 2.56 -4.29 14.30
C SER A 166 3.30 -3.49 13.23
N LEU A 167 4.12 -4.15 12.40
CA LEU A 167 4.78 -3.50 11.27
C LEU A 167 3.77 -3.08 10.19
N SER A 168 2.78 -3.92 9.89
CA SER A 168 1.72 -3.60 8.92
C SER A 168 0.85 -2.43 9.38
N MET A 169 0.57 -2.35 10.69
CA MET A 169 -0.09 -1.20 11.31
C MET A 169 0.76 0.06 11.18
N THR A 170 2.07 -0.04 11.47
CA THR A 170 3.00 1.08 11.37
C THR A 170 3.01 1.68 9.97
N VAL A 171 3.17 0.86 8.91
CA VAL A 171 3.12 1.34 7.52
C VAL A 171 1.79 2.01 7.20
N THR A 172 0.67 1.44 7.66
CA THR A 172 -0.66 1.98 7.40
C THR A 172 -0.84 3.35 8.07
N VAL A 173 -0.47 3.49 9.34
CA VAL A 173 -0.56 4.76 10.08
C VAL A 173 0.36 5.82 9.45
N THR A 174 1.61 5.49 9.13
CA THR A 174 2.53 6.43 8.46
C THR A 174 2.03 6.81 7.07
N SER A 175 1.37 5.90 6.35
CA SER A 175 0.72 6.22 5.07
C SER A 175 -0.40 7.23 5.25
N ILE A 176 -1.29 7.04 6.22
CA ILE A 176 -2.41 7.96 6.50
C ILE A 176 -1.86 9.35 6.84
N ILE A 177 -0.89 9.43 7.75
CA ILE A 177 -0.30 10.71 8.16
C ILE A 177 0.33 11.43 6.97
N SER A 178 1.09 10.72 6.14
CA SER A 178 1.70 11.32 4.95
C SER A 178 0.66 11.79 3.92
N ASP A 179 -0.42 11.03 3.70
CA ASP A 179 -1.50 11.43 2.79
C ASP A 179 -2.22 12.68 3.27
N VAL A 180 -2.51 12.76 4.57
CA VAL A 180 -3.09 13.95 5.20
C VAL A 180 -2.16 15.16 5.02
N ILE A 181 -0.87 15.04 5.35
CA ILE A 181 0.07 16.17 5.21
C ILE A 181 0.16 16.64 3.74
N ILE A 182 0.29 15.71 2.79
CA ILE A 182 0.36 16.02 1.36
C ILE A 182 -0.94 16.71 0.87
N CYS A 183 -2.09 16.28 1.39
CA CYS A 183 -3.41 16.84 1.09
C CYS A 183 -3.60 18.27 1.63
N PHE A 184 -3.17 18.53 2.86
CA PHE A 184 -3.29 19.85 3.49
C PHE A 184 -2.23 20.86 3.02
N CYS A 185 -1.08 20.38 2.55
CA CYS A 185 0.05 21.17 2.05
C CYS A 185 -0.34 22.31 1.06
N PRO A 186 -1.17 22.09 0.01
CA PRO A 186 -1.54 23.14 -0.93
C PRO A 186 -2.61 24.13 -0.43
N ILE A 187 -3.31 23.87 0.68
CA ILE A 187 -4.45 24.72 1.11
C ILE A 187 -4.02 26.13 1.49
N PRO A 188 -2.98 26.34 2.33
CA PRO A 188 -2.53 27.69 2.68
C PRO A 188 -2.05 28.48 1.46
N LEU A 189 -1.49 27.80 0.46
CA LEU A 189 -1.05 28.42 -0.79
C LEU A 189 -2.23 28.97 -1.60
N LEU A 190 -3.33 28.22 -1.67
CA LEU A 190 -4.53 28.62 -2.41
C LEU A 190 -5.24 29.84 -1.82
N TRP A 191 -5.08 30.10 -0.52
CA TRP A 191 -5.73 31.24 0.14
C TRP A 191 -5.03 32.56 -0.15
N HIS A 192 -3.69 32.53 -0.24
CA HIS A 192 -2.88 33.76 -0.30
C HIS A 192 -2.42 34.17 -1.71
N LEU A 193 -2.56 33.32 -2.73
CA LEU A 193 -2.04 33.59 -4.08
C LEU A 193 -3.17 33.71 -5.11
N GLN A 194 -3.12 34.75 -5.97
CA GLN A 194 -3.95 34.88 -7.18
C GLN A 194 -3.55 33.85 -8.24
N MET A 195 -3.70 32.56 -7.94
CA MET A 195 -3.33 31.46 -8.82
C MET A 195 -4.33 31.31 -9.99
N ASN A 196 -3.80 30.92 -11.16
CA ASN A 196 -4.59 30.55 -12.33
C ASN A 196 -5.64 29.48 -11.97
N ARG A 197 -6.87 29.61 -12.50
CA ARG A 197 -8.00 28.70 -12.22
C ARG A 197 -7.63 27.22 -12.36
N ASN A 198 -6.75 26.88 -13.30
CA ASN A 198 -6.26 25.52 -13.53
C ASN A 198 -5.54 24.91 -12.31
N LEU A 199 -4.73 25.70 -11.60
CA LEU A 199 -4.02 25.25 -10.40
C LEU A 199 -4.98 25.03 -9.23
N LYS A 200 -6.00 25.88 -9.12
CA LYS A 200 -7.07 25.75 -8.11
C LYS A 200 -7.88 24.47 -8.31
N VAL A 201 -8.19 24.11 -9.56
CA VAL A 201 -8.88 22.85 -9.88
C VAL A 201 -8.00 21.64 -9.55
N VAL A 202 -6.73 21.64 -9.96
CA VAL A 202 -5.80 20.52 -9.66
C VAL A 202 -5.64 20.32 -8.15
N ALA A 203 -5.47 21.40 -7.39
CA ALA A 203 -5.35 21.32 -5.94
C ALA A 203 -6.65 20.83 -5.27
N GLY A 204 -7.81 21.24 -5.77
CA GLY A 204 -9.11 20.69 -5.35
C GLY A 204 -9.23 19.19 -5.59
N CYS A 205 -8.85 18.71 -6.79
CA CYS A 205 -8.84 17.28 -7.10
C CYS A 205 -7.88 16.49 -6.20
N LEU A 206 -6.67 17.01 -5.96
CA LEU A 206 -5.69 16.39 -5.07
C LEU A 206 -6.22 16.30 -3.63
N LEU A 207 -6.92 17.33 -3.15
CA LEU A 207 -7.52 17.34 -1.82
C LEU A 207 -8.60 16.26 -1.68
N SER A 208 -9.52 16.18 -2.65
CA SER A 208 -10.59 15.17 -2.65
C SER A 208 -10.02 13.74 -2.71
N LEU A 209 -9.02 13.51 -3.56
CA LEU A 209 -8.34 12.21 -3.68
C LEU A 209 -7.59 11.84 -2.39
N GLY A 210 -6.89 12.79 -1.77
CA GLY A 210 -6.17 12.57 -0.52
C GLY A 210 -7.11 12.25 0.66
N PHE A 211 -8.25 12.93 0.74
CA PHE A 211 -9.27 12.64 1.75
C PHE A 211 -9.88 11.24 1.55
N PHE A 212 -10.25 10.90 0.31
CA PHE A 212 -10.77 9.58 -0.02
C PHE A 212 -9.74 8.47 0.29
N ALA A 213 -8.48 8.66 -0.10
CA ALA A 213 -7.41 7.72 0.18
C ALA A 213 -7.20 7.51 1.70
N SER A 214 -7.29 8.58 2.48
CA SER A 214 -7.17 8.52 3.94
C SER A 214 -8.31 7.70 4.56
N ILE A 215 -9.56 7.90 4.12
CA ILE A 215 -10.71 7.09 4.56
C ILE A 215 -10.51 5.61 4.24
N CYS A 216 -10.11 5.29 3.01
CA CYS A 216 -9.84 3.91 2.62
C CYS A 216 -8.75 3.26 3.49
N ALA A 217 -7.69 3.99 3.82
CA ALA A 217 -6.62 3.50 4.68
C ALA A 217 -7.08 3.32 6.14
N ILE A 218 -7.95 4.18 6.66
CA ILE A 218 -8.57 4.02 8.00
C ILE A 218 -9.44 2.76 8.03
N ILE A 219 -10.27 2.54 7.00
CA ILE A 219 -11.09 1.33 6.89
C ILE A 219 -10.20 0.09 6.87
N ARG A 220 -9.11 0.11 6.08
CA ARG A 220 -8.13 -0.98 6.06
C ARG A 220 -7.53 -1.24 7.44
N LEU A 221 -7.13 -0.18 8.15
CA LEU A 221 -6.60 -0.29 9.51
C LEU A 221 -7.62 -0.94 10.45
N ALA A 222 -8.89 -0.52 10.39
CA ALA A 222 -9.97 -1.08 11.21
C ALA A 222 -10.17 -2.58 10.96
N TYR A 223 -10.15 -3.03 9.69
CA TYR A 223 -10.20 -4.45 9.36
C TYR A 223 -8.98 -5.23 9.85
N THR A 224 -7.76 -4.67 9.72
CA THR A 224 -6.54 -5.30 10.23
C THR A 224 -6.56 -5.43 11.75
N LEU A 225 -7.04 -4.41 12.45
CA LEU A 225 -7.21 -4.44 13.91
C LEU A 225 -8.28 -5.45 14.32
N ALA A 226 -9.41 -5.50 13.61
CA ALA A 226 -10.45 -6.49 13.84
C ALA A 226 -9.87 -7.91 13.69
N LEU A 227 -9.11 -8.19 12.63
CA LEU A 227 -8.48 -9.50 12.42
C LEU A 227 -7.48 -9.88 13.52
N ASN A 228 -6.62 -8.96 13.97
CA ASN A 228 -5.67 -9.22 15.06
C ASN A 228 -6.35 -9.35 16.43
N SER A 229 -7.34 -8.50 16.72
CA SER A 229 -8.18 -8.64 17.93
C SER A 229 -8.96 -9.93 17.89
N THR A 230 -9.20 -10.40 16.66
CA THR A 230 -9.95 -11.59 16.49
C THR A 230 -9.12 -12.75 17.03
N ASP A 231 -7.77 -12.90 16.96
CA ASP A 231 -6.87 -13.65 17.92
C ASP A 231 -7.58 -14.51 19.03
N ASP A 232 -8.33 -13.85 19.91
CA ASP A 232 -9.23 -14.44 20.92
C ASP A 232 -10.33 -15.41 20.41
N TYR A 233 -10.72 -15.40 19.14
CA TYR A 233 -11.66 -16.27 18.44
C TYR A 233 -11.06 -17.62 18.09
N LEU A 234 -9.75 -17.68 17.83
CA LEU A 234 -9.04 -18.93 17.62
C LEU A 234 -8.85 -19.62 18.98
N CYS A 235 -8.73 -18.85 20.07
CA CYS A 235 -8.82 -19.38 21.45
C CYS A 235 -10.28 -19.82 21.78
N LYS A 236 -11.32 -19.10 21.34
CA LYS A 236 -12.74 -19.51 21.53
C LYS A 236 -13.23 -20.68 20.65
N LEU A 237 -12.64 -20.90 19.47
CA LEU A 237 -12.97 -22.03 18.60
C LEU A 237 -12.17 -23.30 18.95
N ARG A 238 -11.07 -23.16 19.69
CA ARG A 238 -10.29 -24.28 20.23
C ARG A 238 -10.83 -24.69 21.61
N ASN A 239 -12.08 -25.14 21.66
CA ASN A 239 -12.60 -25.91 22.80
C ASN A 239 -11.98 -27.33 22.81
N SER A 240 -10.67 -27.42 23.06
CA SER A 240 -9.98 -28.64 23.48
C SER A 240 -9.15 -28.33 24.74
N PRO A 241 -9.22 -29.17 25.79
CA PRO A 241 -9.20 -28.72 27.19
C PRO A 241 -7.82 -28.48 27.82
N THR A 242 -6.75 -28.19 27.07
CA THR A 242 -5.39 -28.35 27.65
C THR A 242 -4.41 -27.18 27.58
N LEU A 243 -4.73 -26.00 27.03
CA LEU A 243 -3.76 -24.89 27.04
C LEU A 243 -4.43 -23.54 27.32
N THR A 244 -4.15 -22.99 28.50
CA THR A 244 -4.49 -21.64 28.94
C THR A 244 -3.77 -20.60 28.07
N CYS A 245 -4.53 -19.79 27.33
CA CYS A 245 -4.07 -18.56 26.71
C CYS A 245 -3.72 -17.55 27.83
N HIS A 246 -2.53 -16.96 27.80
CA HIS A 246 -2.01 -15.98 28.75
C HIS A 246 -1.94 -14.59 28.12
#